data_AF-A0A482VNP4-F1
#
_entry.id   AF-A0A482VNP4-F1
#
_cell.length_a   1.000
_cell.length_b   1.000
_cell.length_c   1.000
_cell.angle_alpha   90.00
_cell.angle_beta   90.00
_cell.angle_gamma   90.00
#
_symmetry.space_group_name_H-M   'P 1'
#
loop_
_entity.id
_entity.type
_entity.pdbx_description
1 polymer ?
#
loop_
_entity_poly.entity_id
_entity_poly.type
_entity_poly.pdbx_seq_one_letter_code
_entity_poly.pdbx_strand_id
1 'polypeptide(L)'
;MEAFAVGTIVIYDLENCNFVHMLKMSPLLIKKASVIFETYVHSDLDSVYQHIPKNILPCDYGGNEKSMEELNKLFKREVMQYKSFFEHLDTLTVNESLRPEKLGNDDILSYYGNFRQLDFSAFRVHSDLDSLYDHINKDILPGNYGGNEKLEELDDEQ
;
A
#
# COMPACT_ATOMS: atom_id res chain seq x y z
N MET A 1 6.00 1.59 0.18
CA MET A 1 4.56 1.47 -0.09
C MET A 1 4.16 2.74 -0.81
N GLU A 2 3.79 2.66 -2.09
CA GLU A 2 3.40 3.84 -2.88
C GLU A 2 2.20 4.52 -2.21
N ALA A 3 2.28 5.84 -2.04
CA ALA A 3 1.26 6.62 -1.35
C ALA A 3 0.00 6.72 -2.21
N PHE A 4 -0.87 5.72 -2.14
CA PHE A 4 -2.27 5.92 -2.50
C PHE A 4 -2.89 6.84 -1.47
N ALA A 5 -3.46 7.96 -1.91
CA ALA A 5 -4.17 8.86 -1.01
C ALA A 5 -5.30 8.09 -0.32
N VAL A 6 -5.40 8.26 1.01
CA VAL A 6 -6.48 7.69 1.81
C VAL A 6 -7.82 8.14 1.20
N GLY A 7 -8.66 7.19 0.80
CA GLY A 7 -9.96 7.45 0.16
C GLY A 7 -9.99 7.28 -1.37
N THR A 8 -8.90 6.83 -2.00
CA THR A 8 -8.92 6.50 -3.42
C THR A 8 -9.68 5.19 -3.66
N ILE A 9 -10.77 5.24 -4.42
CA ILE A 9 -11.48 4.06 -4.91
C ILE A 9 -11.01 3.78 -6.34
N VAL A 10 -10.54 2.57 -6.61
CA VAL A 10 -10.12 2.14 -7.94
C VAL A 10 -11.07 1.06 -8.44
N ILE A 11 -11.66 1.29 -9.60
CA ILE A 11 -12.52 0.32 -10.28
C ILE A 11 -11.74 -0.24 -11.47
N TYR A 12 -11.68 -1.57 -11.55
CA TYR A 12 -11.08 -2.26 -12.68
C TYR A 12 -12.19 -2.94 -13.49
N ASP A 13 -12.32 -2.52 -14.75
CA ASP A 13 -13.13 -3.24 -15.74
C ASP A 13 -12.28 -4.40 -16.31
N LEU A 14 -12.82 -5.61 -16.22
CA LEU A 14 -12.16 -6.86 -16.63
C LEU A 14 -12.91 -7.59 -17.75
N GLU A 15 -13.99 -7.01 -18.30
CA GLU A 15 -14.88 -7.68 -19.25
C GLU A 15 -14.13 -8.22 -20.49
N ASN A 16 -13.04 -7.55 -20.90
CA ASN A 16 -12.19 -7.94 -22.02
C ASN A 16 -10.75 -8.33 -21.63
N CYS A 17 -10.51 -8.68 -20.36
CA CYS A 17 -9.19 -9.08 -19.89
C CYS A 17 -8.94 -10.58 -20.18
N ASN A 18 -7.97 -10.88 -21.05
CA ASN A 18 -7.59 -12.26 -21.37
C ASN A 18 -6.19 -12.58 -20.82
N PHE A 19 -5.81 -13.85 -20.88
CA PHE A 19 -4.50 -14.31 -20.40
C PHE A 19 -3.32 -13.59 -21.10
N VAL A 20 -3.49 -13.19 -22.38
CA VAL A 20 -2.47 -12.43 -23.12
C VAL A 20 -2.30 -11.02 -22.54
N HIS A 21 -3.37 -10.38 -22.09
CA HIS A 21 -3.32 -9.11 -21.37
C HIS A 21 -2.62 -9.28 -20.03
N MET A 22 -2.89 -10.37 -19.30
CA MET A 22 -2.23 -10.66 -18.03
C MET A 22 -0.72 -10.87 -18.20
N LEU A 23 -0.28 -11.58 -19.24
CA LEU A 23 1.15 -11.77 -19.52
C LEU A 23 1.89 -10.48 -19.90
N LYS A 24 1.18 -9.44 -20.36
CA LYS A 24 1.75 -8.12 -20.64
C LYS A 24 1.87 -7.25 -19.37
N MET A 25 1.23 -7.63 -18.28
CA MET A 25 1.33 -6.91 -17.01
C MET A 25 2.65 -7.24 -16.31
N SER A 26 3.17 -6.29 -15.52
CA SER A 26 4.37 -6.54 -14.74
C SER A 26 4.09 -7.54 -13.61
N PRO A 27 5.08 -8.36 -13.21
CA PRO A 27 4.90 -9.34 -12.13
C PRO A 27 4.43 -8.73 -10.79
N LEU A 28 4.80 -7.47 -10.53
CA LEU A 28 4.38 -6.74 -9.34
C LEU A 28 2.88 -6.39 -9.38
N LEU A 29 2.36 -6.03 -10.56
CA LEU A 29 0.93 -5.75 -10.74
C LEU A 29 0.10 -7.02 -10.62
N ILE A 30 0.56 -8.15 -11.16
CA ILE A 30 -0.11 -9.45 -11.02
C ILE A 30 -0.20 -9.84 -9.54
N LYS A 31 0.89 -9.69 -8.78
CA LYS A 31 0.91 -10.00 -7.35
C LYS A 31 -0.05 -9.09 -6.55
N LYS A 32 -0.10 -7.79 -6.86
CA LYS A 32 -1.06 -6.86 -6.24
C LYS A 32 -2.51 -7.21 -6.62
N ALA A 33 -2.76 -7.52 -7.89
CA ALA A 33 -4.07 -7.87 -8.40
C ALA A 33 -4.59 -9.17 -7.76
N SER A 34 -3.74 -10.18 -7.54
CA SER A 34 -4.12 -11.42 -6.86
C SER A 34 -4.73 -11.17 -5.48
N VAL A 35 -4.15 -10.28 -4.69
CA VAL A 35 -4.66 -9.92 -3.35
C VAL A 35 -5.97 -9.12 -3.46
N ILE A 36 -6.09 -8.24 -4.46
CA ILE A 36 -7.29 -7.43 -4.68
C ILE A 36 -8.47 -8.28 -5.17
N PHE A 37 -8.22 -9.23 -6.09
CA PHE A 37 -9.25 -10.13 -6.62
C PHE A 37 -9.86 -11.02 -5.55
N GLU A 38 -9.06 -11.40 -4.55
CA GLU A 38 -9.54 -12.21 -3.44
C GLU A 38 -10.48 -11.43 -2.50
N THR A 39 -10.44 -10.09 -2.53
CA THR A 39 -11.13 -9.26 -1.53
C THR A 39 -12.34 -8.49 -2.07
N TYR A 40 -12.33 -8.00 -3.33
CA TYR A 40 -13.36 -7.07 -3.83
C TYR A 40 -13.74 -7.27 -5.31
N VAL A 41 -14.07 -8.50 -5.72
CA VAL A 41 -14.64 -8.74 -7.07
C VAL A 41 -16.16 -8.67 -7.00
N HIS A 42 -16.71 -7.68 -7.68
CA HIS A 42 -18.14 -7.49 -7.85
C HIS A 42 -18.58 -8.15 -9.16
N SER A 43 -19.36 -9.23 -9.08
CA SER A 43 -19.90 -9.91 -10.28
C SER A 43 -21.07 -9.16 -10.91
N ASP A 44 -21.74 -8.31 -10.14
CA ASP A 44 -22.94 -7.59 -10.58
C ASP A 44 -22.87 -6.10 -10.20
N LEU A 45 -23.43 -5.25 -11.07
CA LEU A 45 -23.38 -3.80 -10.95
C LEU A 45 -24.12 -3.30 -9.69
N ASP A 46 -25.15 -4.02 -9.24
CA ASP A 46 -25.89 -3.66 -8.03
C ASP A 46 -25.01 -3.67 -6.77
N SER A 47 -24.00 -4.54 -6.71
CA SER A 47 -23.04 -4.57 -5.61
C SER A 47 -22.02 -3.42 -5.67
N VAL A 48 -21.73 -2.90 -6.87
CA VAL A 48 -20.88 -1.71 -7.06
C VAL A 48 -21.62 -0.46 -6.59
N TYR A 49 -22.92 -0.35 -6.87
CA TYR A 49 -23.73 0.82 -6.48
C TYR A 49 -23.89 1.00 -4.96
N GLN A 50 -23.61 -0.04 -4.16
CA GLN A 50 -23.57 0.05 -2.70
C GLN A 50 -22.37 0.86 -2.20
N HIS A 51 -21.28 0.87 -2.98
CA HIS A 51 -20.03 1.53 -2.63
C HIS A 51 -19.87 2.88 -3.35
N ILE A 52 -20.48 3.03 -4.53
CA ILE A 52 -20.28 4.18 -5.42
C ILE A 52 -21.64 4.61 -6.00
N PRO A 53 -22.01 5.90 -5.93
CA PRO A 53 -23.30 6.33 -6.43
C PRO A 53 -23.37 6.31 -7.97
N LYS A 54 -24.56 5.97 -8.51
CA LYS A 54 -24.81 5.82 -9.96
C LYS A 54 -24.53 7.08 -10.79
N ASN A 55 -24.63 8.25 -10.16
CA ASN A 55 -24.51 9.54 -10.85
C ASN A 55 -23.08 9.89 -11.26
N ILE A 56 -22.06 9.23 -10.70
CA ILE A 56 -20.65 9.47 -11.04
C ILE A 56 -20.07 8.42 -11.99
N LEU A 57 -20.86 7.39 -12.29
CA LEU A 57 -20.46 6.35 -13.23
C LEU A 57 -20.84 6.77 -14.66
N PRO A 58 -19.96 6.56 -15.66
CA PRO A 58 -20.27 6.80 -17.06
C PRO A 58 -21.46 5.97 -17.52
N CYS A 59 -22.22 6.48 -18.50
CA CYS A 59 -23.37 5.76 -19.06
C CYS A 59 -23.00 4.40 -19.68
N ASP A 60 -21.79 4.29 -20.26
CA ASP A 60 -21.29 3.06 -20.87
C ASP A 60 -21.08 1.92 -19.84
N TYR A 61 -20.98 2.27 -18.56
CA TYR A 61 -20.81 1.35 -17.43
C TYR A 61 -22.06 1.25 -16.53
N GLY A 62 -23.23 1.67 -17.04
CA GLY A 62 -24.51 1.57 -16.33
C GLY A 62 -24.82 2.73 -15.36
N GLY A 63 -24.04 3.81 -15.39
CA GLY A 63 -24.31 5.02 -14.62
C GLY A 63 -25.11 6.09 -15.38
N ASN A 64 -25.20 7.28 -14.79
CA ASN A 64 -25.97 8.42 -15.34
C ASN A 64 -25.07 9.55 -15.88
N GLU A 65 -23.75 9.41 -15.79
CA GLU A 65 -22.82 10.42 -16.30
C GLU A 65 -22.63 10.30 -17.82
N LYS A 66 -21.85 11.22 -18.41
CA LYS A 66 -21.51 11.23 -19.84
C LYS A 66 -20.81 9.94 -20.25
N SER A 67 -20.73 9.70 -21.56
CA SER A 67 -19.98 8.56 -22.08
C SER A 67 -18.49 8.70 -21.81
N MET A 68 -17.79 7.57 -21.72
CA MET A 68 -16.33 7.56 -21.52
C MET A 68 -15.60 8.31 -22.62
N GLU A 69 -16.11 8.26 -23.85
CA GLU A 69 -15.53 8.99 -24.97
C GLU A 69 -15.65 10.50 -24.78
N GLU A 70 -16.82 10.98 -24.33
CA GLU A 70 -17.05 12.40 -24.06
C GLU A 70 -16.23 12.90 -22.87
N LEU A 71 -16.19 12.14 -21.77
CA LEU A 71 -15.33 12.43 -20.62
C LEU A 71 -13.87 12.53 -21.04
N ASN A 72 -13.39 11.60 -21.86
CA ASN A 72 -12.01 11.63 -22.35
C ASN A 72 -11.73 12.88 -23.21
N LYS A 73 -12.67 13.29 -24.06
CA LYS A 73 -12.55 14.54 -24.84
C LYS A 73 -12.50 15.78 -23.94
N LEU A 74 -13.33 15.83 -22.90
CA LEU A 74 -13.34 16.92 -21.92
C LEU A 74 -12.04 16.97 -21.13
N PHE A 75 -11.60 15.83 -20.58
CA PHE A 75 -10.36 15.71 -19.83
C PHE A 75 -9.15 16.12 -20.66
N LYS A 76 -9.05 15.64 -21.91
CA LYS A 76 -7.99 16.07 -22.85
C LYS A 76 -7.98 17.58 -23.05
N ARG A 77 -9.16 18.20 -23.20
CA ARG A 77 -9.27 19.65 -23.36
C ARG A 77 -8.80 20.39 -22.10
N GLU A 78 -9.14 19.91 -20.91
CA GLU A 78 -8.69 20.50 -19.65
C GLU A 78 -7.19 20.38 -19.49
N VAL A 79 -6.63 19.18 -19.67
CA VAL A 79 -5.17 18.97 -19.60
C VAL A 79 -4.42 19.86 -20.59
N MET A 80 -4.93 20.01 -21.82
CA MET A 80 -4.32 20.88 -22.83
C MET A 80 -4.36 22.36 -22.47
N GLN A 81 -5.30 22.82 -21.64
CA GLN A 81 -5.32 24.22 -21.16
C GLN A 81 -4.14 24.50 -20.22
N TYR A 82 -3.67 23.49 -19.48
CA TYR A 82 -2.51 23.59 -18.59
C TYR A 82 -1.17 23.33 -19.30
N LYS A 83 -1.14 23.28 -20.64
CA LYS A 83 0.10 23.00 -21.40
C LYS A 83 1.24 23.93 -21.01
N SER A 84 1.00 25.24 -20.92
CA SER A 84 2.03 26.21 -20.53
C SER A 84 2.52 26.02 -19.09
N PHE A 85 1.66 25.57 -18.18
CA PHE A 85 2.04 25.22 -16.82
C PHE A 85 2.97 24.01 -16.82
N PHE A 86 2.66 22.96 -17.59
CA PHE A 86 3.54 21.80 -17.73
C PHE A 86 4.86 22.15 -18.43
N GLU A 87 4.83 22.98 -19.47
CA GLU A 87 6.06 23.48 -20.12
C GLU A 87 6.92 24.28 -19.12
N HIS A 88 6.30 25.09 -18.26
CA HIS A 88 7.02 25.78 -17.19
C HIS A 88 7.60 24.81 -16.16
N LEU A 89 6.84 23.81 -15.71
CA LEU A 89 7.36 22.78 -14.81
C LEU A 89 8.56 22.04 -15.40
N ASP A 90 8.56 21.74 -16.70
CA ASP A 90 9.70 21.12 -17.39
C ASP A 90 10.95 22.01 -17.39
N THR A 91 10.80 23.35 -17.35
CA THR A 91 11.93 24.26 -17.19
C THR A 91 12.51 24.30 -15.78
N LEU A 92 11.74 23.87 -14.78
CA LEU A 92 12.18 23.86 -13.39
C LEU A 92 13.16 22.71 -13.20
N THR A 93 14.43 23.07 -13.00
CA THR A 93 15.48 22.13 -12.63
C THR A 93 15.93 22.40 -11.20
N VAL A 94 16.31 21.33 -10.49
CA VAL A 94 16.89 21.48 -9.15
C VAL A 94 18.26 22.13 -9.30
N ASN A 95 18.45 23.28 -8.66
CA ASN A 95 19.77 23.89 -8.58
C ASN A 95 20.63 23.10 -7.58
N GLU A 96 21.41 22.15 -8.09
CA GLU A 96 22.26 21.27 -7.28
C GLU A 96 23.33 22.03 -6.47
N SER A 97 23.70 23.26 -6.85
CA SER A 97 24.63 24.10 -6.08
C SER A 97 24.02 24.62 -4.76
N LEU A 98 22.69 24.66 -4.65
CA LEU A 98 21.98 24.99 -3.42
C LEU A 98 21.65 23.75 -2.60
N ARG A 99 21.92 22.54 -3.13
CA ARG A 99 21.82 21.33 -2.32
C ARG A 99 22.89 21.46 -1.24
N PRO A 100 22.52 21.36 0.05
CA PRO A 100 23.52 21.41 1.10
C PRO A 100 24.55 20.29 0.88
N GLU A 101 25.79 20.54 1.27
CA GLU A 101 26.83 19.53 1.16
C GLU A 101 26.58 18.40 2.16
N LYS A 102 26.96 17.19 1.75
CA LYS A 102 26.93 15.99 2.59
C LYS A 102 27.65 16.28 3.90
N LEU A 103 26.95 16.26 5.03
CA LEU A 103 27.60 16.53 6.31
C LEU A 103 28.51 15.34 6.64
N GLY A 104 29.68 15.60 7.22
CA GLY A 104 30.62 14.54 7.61
C GLY A 104 30.04 13.51 8.60
N ASN A 105 28.92 13.85 9.25
CA ASN A 105 28.21 13.01 10.23
C ASN A 105 26.80 12.58 9.75
N ASP A 106 26.60 12.45 8.44
CA ASP A 106 25.32 12.00 7.85
C ASP A 106 24.91 10.57 8.24
N ASP A 107 25.81 9.84 8.89
CA ASP A 107 25.54 8.50 9.44
C ASP A 107 24.47 8.52 10.56
N ILE A 108 24.34 9.63 11.29
CA ILE A 108 23.45 9.71 12.46
C ILE A 108 22.01 10.12 12.07
N LEU A 109 21.86 10.99 11.05
CA LEU A 109 20.58 11.65 10.80
C LEU A 109 19.82 11.12 9.57
N SER A 110 20.39 10.19 8.79
CA SER A 110 19.77 9.66 7.55
C SER A 110 19.27 10.75 6.58
N TYR A 111 19.75 11.99 6.74
CA TYR A 111 19.21 13.19 6.13
C TYR A 111 19.43 13.23 4.61
N TYR A 112 20.48 12.55 4.12
CA TYR A 112 20.87 12.52 2.71
C TYR A 112 20.36 11.32 1.92
N GLY A 113 19.30 10.64 2.38
CA GLY A 113 18.60 9.65 1.56
C GLY A 113 19.47 8.46 1.18
N ASN A 114 20.16 7.87 2.17
CA ASN A 114 20.70 6.52 2.04
C ASN A 114 19.84 5.60 2.89
N PHE A 115 18.96 4.81 2.27
CA PHE A 115 18.20 3.79 2.98
C PHE A 115 19.18 2.69 3.41
N ARG A 116 19.70 2.78 4.63
CA ARG A 116 20.50 1.69 5.21
C ARG A 116 19.54 0.62 5.70
N GLN A 117 19.87 -0.63 5.42
CA GLN A 117 19.21 -1.79 6.01
C GLN A 117 19.16 -1.61 7.54
N LEU A 118 17.96 -1.71 8.12
CA LEU A 118 17.76 -1.63 9.57
C LEU A 118 18.53 -2.77 10.25
N ASP A 119 19.56 -2.42 11.00
CA ASP A 119 20.34 -3.37 11.78
C ASP A 119 19.71 -3.49 13.19
N PHE A 120 19.00 -4.59 13.42
CA PHE A 120 18.25 -4.83 14.67
C PHE A 120 19.16 -5.18 15.87
N SER A 121 20.47 -5.27 15.65
CA SER A 121 21.46 -5.68 16.64
C SER A 121 21.68 -4.66 17.78
N ALA A 122 21.28 -3.40 17.59
CA ALA A 122 21.38 -2.34 18.60
C ALA A 122 20.25 -2.37 19.65
N PHE A 123 19.19 -3.15 19.44
CA PHE A 123 18.15 -3.37 20.43
C PHE A 123 18.47 -4.61 21.27
N ARG A 124 19.58 -4.58 22.01
CA ARG A 124 19.69 -5.46 23.19
C ARG A 124 18.73 -4.90 24.23
N VAL A 125 17.52 -5.44 24.26
CA VAL A 125 16.69 -5.44 25.46
C VAL A 125 17.61 -5.93 26.57
N HIS A 126 17.96 -5.06 27.52
CA HIS A 126 18.53 -5.51 28.77
C HIS A 126 17.58 -6.59 29.28
N SER A 127 18.09 -7.81 29.37
CA SER A 127 17.40 -8.99 29.88
C SER A 127 17.13 -8.78 31.37
N ASP A 128 16.23 -7.86 31.68
CA ASP A 128 15.69 -7.59 33.02
C ASP A 128 14.25 -8.13 33.14
N LEU A 129 13.84 -9.01 32.23
CA LEU A 129 12.58 -9.75 32.37
C LEU A 129 12.68 -10.82 33.47
N ASP A 130 13.87 -11.36 33.73
CA ASP A 130 14.08 -12.33 34.81
C ASP A 130 13.97 -11.67 36.20
N SER A 131 14.46 -10.42 36.35
CA SER A 131 14.39 -9.71 37.63
C SER A 131 12.98 -9.18 37.95
N LEU A 132 12.18 -8.89 36.91
CA LEU A 132 10.77 -8.49 37.05
C LEU A 132 9.88 -9.67 37.49
N TYR A 133 10.17 -10.89 36.99
CA TYR A 133 9.40 -12.09 37.31
C TYR A 133 9.57 -12.54 38.77
N ASP A 134 10.79 -12.40 39.30
CA ASP A 134 11.09 -12.69 40.71
C ASP A 134 10.47 -11.70 41.70
N HIS A 135 10.25 -10.44 41.28
CA HIS A 135 9.59 -9.43 42.10
C HIS A 135 8.07 -9.63 42.15
N ILE A 136 7.46 -9.99 41.02
CA ILE A 136 6.00 -10.13 40.91
C ILE A 136 5.51 -11.40 41.64
N ASN A 137 6.26 -12.50 41.59
CA ASN A 137 5.83 -13.78 42.16
C ASN A 137 6.04 -13.93 43.68
N LYS A 138 6.78 -13.03 44.33
CA LYS A 138 6.96 -13.07 45.80
C LYS A 138 5.82 -12.39 46.56
N ASP A 139 5.16 -11.43 45.93
CA ASP A 139 4.15 -10.58 46.57
C ASP A 139 2.70 -10.95 46.20
N ILE A 140 2.50 -11.82 45.21
CA ILE A 140 1.17 -12.19 44.71
C ILE A 140 1.04 -13.72 44.66
N LEU A 141 0.51 -14.26 45.77
CA LEU A 141 -0.10 -15.59 45.98
C LEU A 141 0.78 -16.74 46.54
N PRO A 142 0.50 -17.21 47.78
CA PRO A 142 0.82 -18.56 48.21
C PRO A 142 -0.23 -19.52 47.62
N GLY A 143 0.12 -20.32 46.63
CA GLY A 143 -0.87 -21.24 46.05
C GLY A 143 -0.35 -22.12 44.93
N ASN A 144 -0.40 -23.42 45.17
CA ASN A 144 0.16 -24.52 44.39
C ASN A 144 -0.83 -25.07 43.35
N TYR A 145 -0.57 -24.92 42.03
CA TYR A 145 -1.09 -25.72 40.89
C TYR A 145 -0.24 -25.38 39.65
N GLY A 146 0.37 -26.23 38.81
CA GLY A 146 0.33 -27.68 38.59
C GLY A 146 -0.18 -28.02 37.18
N GLY A 147 0.69 -28.50 36.26
CA GLY A 147 0.37 -29.23 35.00
C GLY A 147 0.39 -28.40 33.70
N ASN A 148 1.28 -28.68 32.73
CA ASN A 148 1.16 -29.65 31.60
C ASN A 148 0.18 -29.16 30.51
N GLU A 149 0.36 -29.24 29.18
CA GLU A 149 1.11 -30.12 28.28
C GLU A 149 1.03 -29.58 26.81
N LYS A 150 1.98 -30.02 25.99
CA LYS A 150 2.14 -30.13 24.50
C LYS A 150 1.00 -29.80 23.50
N LEU A 151 1.43 -29.50 22.25
CA LEU A 151 1.00 -30.04 20.93
C LEU A 151 1.90 -29.40 19.84
N GLU A 152 3.01 -29.97 19.36
CA GLU A 152 3.21 -31.09 18.41
C GLU A 152 2.45 -31.00 17.06
N GLU A 153 3.25 -31.11 15.99
CA GLU A 153 3.01 -30.94 14.54
C GLU A 153 1.94 -31.88 13.97
N LEU A 154 1.51 -31.67 12.71
CA LEU A 154 1.50 -32.71 11.67
C LEU A 154 1.19 -32.12 10.28
N ASP A 155 1.96 -32.62 9.31
CA ASP A 155 1.90 -32.47 7.86
C ASP A 155 0.55 -32.91 7.25
N ASP A 156 0.27 -32.51 6.00
CA ASP A 156 -0.35 -33.41 5.02
C ASP A 156 -0.07 -32.95 3.57
N GLU A 157 0.56 -33.85 2.82
CA GLU A 157 0.60 -33.91 1.35
C GLU A 157 -0.77 -34.35 0.79
N GLN A 158 -1.20 -33.74 -0.32
CA GLN A 158 -1.66 -34.44 -1.54
C GLN A 158 -1.76 -33.47 -2.72
#